data_AF-G0MMW6-F1
#
_entry.id   AF-G0MMW6-F1
#
_cell.length_a   1.000
_cell.length_b   1.000
_cell.length_c   1.000
_cell.angle_alpha   90.00
_cell.angle_beta   90.00
_cell.angle_gamma   90.00
#
_symmetry.space_group_name_H-M   'P 1'
#
loop_
_entity.id
_entity.type
_entity.pdbx_description
1 polymer ?
#
loop_
_entity_poly.entity_id
_entity_poly.type
_entity_poly.pdbx_seq_one_letter_code
_entity_poly.pdbx_strand_id
1 'polypeptide(L)'
;MCSQCNSTKPLRLCLTCQKSQNWKDVNMQSHALCEGCAEQGMRRTAGEGHVHHCDSTSIREKLEGTPDIECRRCSTITNNPYLCSTCFHISTDHINVDTFSLCADCILDHHSGHETSKATENYSIRISTVPIVEKVLLGKLSSTEKEDEKKCKVRQLRMSITGKEVIYRASTHYPLWTEEDCTDPKLLGRPKIPKDYVQNVLSSLEQQFDFIQKMTEPCPCVAVWENVKRLNIFDAHGSPPHFLAMVNTPDLEKVLDRCPLELEENRELKEQLMEVIERGEVLTEPHEKIFRYYDLQTF
;
A
#
# COMPACT_ATOMS: atom_id res chain seq x y z
N MET A 1 -22.60 9.41 17.68
CA MET A 1 -24.02 9.18 18.04
C MET A 1 -24.51 8.00 17.22
N CYS A 2 -25.50 7.23 17.69
CA CYS A 2 -26.08 6.12 16.94
C CYS A 2 -26.62 6.65 15.60
N SER A 3 -26.22 6.05 14.48
CA SER A 3 -26.61 6.51 13.15
C SER A 3 -28.10 6.40 12.87
N GLN A 4 -28.82 5.57 13.62
CA GLN A 4 -30.23 5.30 13.40
C GLN A 4 -31.15 6.06 14.37
N CYS A 5 -30.76 6.19 15.64
CA CYS A 5 -31.62 6.79 16.67
C CYS A 5 -30.98 7.99 17.40
N ASN A 6 -29.79 8.43 16.95
CA ASN A 6 -29.04 9.55 17.52
C ASN A 6 -28.66 9.39 19.00
N SER A 7 -28.82 8.20 19.58
CA SER A 7 -28.40 7.90 20.96
C SER A 7 -26.91 8.12 21.18
N THR A 8 -26.52 8.61 22.35
CA THR A 8 -25.12 8.75 22.79
C THR A 8 -24.65 7.58 23.66
N LYS A 9 -25.48 6.53 23.84
CA LYS A 9 -25.12 5.29 24.53
C LYS A 9 -23.88 4.65 23.89
N PRO A 10 -23.13 3.78 24.60
CA PRO A 10 -22.00 3.06 24.05
C PRO A 10 -22.35 2.40 22.71
N LEU A 11 -21.60 2.77 21.67
CA LEU A 11 -21.87 2.36 20.29
C LEU A 11 -21.13 1.08 19.95
N ARG A 12 -21.73 0.31 19.03
CA ARG A 12 -21.15 -0.86 18.38
C ARG A 12 -21.12 -0.62 16.88
N LEU A 13 -20.10 -1.13 16.22
CA LEU A 13 -20.01 -1.14 14.76
C LEU A 13 -20.63 -2.42 14.22
N CYS A 14 -21.50 -2.31 13.21
CA CYS A 14 -22.02 -3.47 12.50
C CYS A 14 -21.11 -3.84 11.32
N LEU A 15 -20.21 -4.81 11.54
CA LEU A 15 -19.22 -5.24 10.54
C LEU A 15 -19.87 -5.92 9.34
N THR A 16 -21.00 -6.61 9.55
CA THR A 16 -21.77 -7.21 8.45
C THR A 16 -22.28 -6.15 7.48
N CYS A 17 -22.91 -5.07 7.99
CA CYS A 17 -23.43 -4.00 7.14
C CYS A 17 -22.31 -3.17 6.48
N GLN A 18 -21.21 -2.94 7.20
CA GLN A 18 -20.02 -2.31 6.62
C GLN A 18 -19.50 -3.13 5.43
N LYS A 19 -19.29 -4.43 5.61
CA LYS A 19 -18.87 -5.34 4.53
C LYS A 19 -19.84 -5.25 3.35
N SER A 20 -21.16 -5.33 3.58
CA SER A 20 -22.17 -5.20 2.53
C SER A 20 -22.13 -3.87 1.77
N GLN A 21 -21.81 -2.76 2.44
CA GLN A 21 -21.65 -1.47 1.79
C GLN A 21 -20.34 -1.39 0.98
N ASN A 22 -19.24 -1.99 1.47
CA ASN A 22 -17.98 -2.09 0.71
C ASN A 22 -18.20 -2.71 -0.68
N TRP A 23 -19.12 -3.66 -0.79
CA TRP A 23 -19.50 -4.27 -2.07
C TRP A 23 -20.29 -3.34 -3.00
N LYS A 24 -20.95 -2.29 -2.49
CA LYS A 24 -21.80 -1.37 -3.27
C LYS A 24 -21.05 -0.12 -3.74
N ASP A 25 -20.20 0.45 -2.88
CA ASP A 25 -19.57 1.75 -3.15
C ASP A 25 -18.27 1.66 -3.98
N VAL A 26 -17.73 0.45 -4.15
CA VAL A 26 -16.45 0.22 -4.80
C VAL A 26 -16.68 -0.32 -6.20
N ASN A 27 -16.02 0.26 -7.21
CA ASN A 27 -16.04 -0.28 -8.56
C ASN A 27 -15.28 -1.62 -8.60
N MET A 28 -16.01 -2.71 -8.40
CA MET A 28 -15.50 -4.09 -8.41
C MET A 28 -14.74 -4.43 -9.70
N GLN A 29 -15.08 -3.80 -10.84
CA GLN A 29 -14.42 -4.05 -12.12
C GLN A 29 -12.93 -3.69 -12.08
N SER A 30 -12.57 -2.63 -11.36
CA SER A 30 -11.16 -2.17 -11.25
C SER A 30 -10.26 -3.12 -10.44
N HIS A 31 -10.85 -4.09 -9.75
CA HIS A 31 -10.15 -5.08 -8.93
C HIS A 31 -10.27 -6.51 -9.47
N ALA A 32 -10.97 -6.70 -10.60
CA ALA A 32 -11.26 -8.00 -11.17
C ALA A 32 -10.02 -8.72 -11.70
N LEU A 33 -9.99 -10.03 -11.51
CA LEU A 33 -8.99 -10.95 -12.02
C LEU A 33 -9.66 -11.97 -12.95
N CYS A 34 -8.96 -12.41 -13.99
CA CYS A 34 -9.36 -13.60 -14.73
C CYS A 34 -9.12 -14.87 -13.89
N GLU A 35 -9.80 -15.95 -14.23
CA GLU A 35 -9.71 -17.26 -13.58
C GLU A 35 -8.24 -17.71 -13.41
N GLY A 36 -7.44 -17.68 -14.48
CA GLY A 36 -6.02 -18.05 -14.40
C GLY A 36 -5.20 -17.16 -13.45
N CYS A 37 -5.50 -15.86 -13.35
CA CYS A 37 -4.84 -14.96 -12.39
C CYS A 37 -5.31 -15.17 -10.94
N ALA A 38 -6.53 -15.65 -10.75
CA ALA A 38 -7.09 -15.98 -9.44
C ALA A 38 -6.54 -17.33 -8.92
N GLU A 39 -6.49 -18.35 -9.78
CA GLU A 39 -6.03 -19.71 -9.46
C GLU A 39 -4.52 -19.81 -9.23
N GLN A 40 -3.72 -18.98 -9.91
CA GLN A 40 -2.27 -18.94 -9.69
C GLN A 40 -1.89 -18.51 -8.26
N GLY A 41 -2.85 -18.09 -7.45
CA GLY A 41 -2.65 -17.57 -6.11
C GLY A 41 -1.93 -16.22 -6.15
N MET A 42 -2.40 -15.24 -5.39
CA MET A 42 -1.57 -14.06 -5.15
C MET A 42 -0.42 -14.46 -4.22
N ARG A 43 0.73 -14.83 -4.79
CA ARG A 43 1.98 -14.99 -4.03
C ARG A 43 2.40 -13.63 -3.47
N ARG A 44 1.86 -13.28 -2.29
CA ARG A 44 2.51 -12.34 -1.39
C ARG A 44 3.47 -13.16 -0.56
N THR A 45 4.76 -12.92 -0.72
CA THR A 45 5.71 -13.19 0.35
C THR A 45 5.45 -12.14 1.43
N ALA A 46 4.67 -12.50 2.45
CA ALA A 46 4.93 -11.95 3.76
C ALA A 46 6.39 -12.29 4.09
N GLY A 47 7.14 -11.38 4.70
CA GLY A 47 8.61 -11.36 4.81
C GLY A 47 9.34 -12.56 5.43
N GLU A 48 8.79 -13.77 5.40
CA GLU A 48 9.38 -15.01 5.93
C GLU A 48 9.15 -16.21 4.98
N GLY A 49 8.90 -15.98 3.69
CA GLY A 49 8.74 -17.09 2.71
C GLY A 49 7.40 -17.83 2.80
N HIS A 50 6.42 -17.32 3.54
CA HIS A 50 5.06 -17.85 3.53
C HIS A 50 4.29 -17.35 2.31
N VAL A 51 3.79 -18.30 1.52
CA VAL A 51 2.85 -18.04 0.41
C VAL A 51 1.49 -17.73 1.02
N HIS A 52 1.05 -16.48 0.96
CA HIS A 52 -0.31 -16.15 1.34
C HIS A 52 -1.27 -16.69 0.26
N HIS A 53 -2.01 -17.76 0.57
CA HIS A 53 -3.15 -18.17 -0.24
C HIS A 53 -4.30 -17.21 0.06
N CYS A 54 -4.62 -16.33 -0.89
CA CYS A 54 -5.85 -15.55 -0.80
C CYS A 54 -6.99 -16.34 -1.45
N ASP A 55 -8.10 -16.45 -0.75
CA ASP A 55 -9.33 -16.93 -1.36
C ASP A 55 -9.78 -15.95 -2.45
N SER A 56 -10.22 -16.51 -3.58
CA SER A 56 -10.83 -15.75 -4.67
C SER A 56 -12.30 -16.11 -4.78
N THR A 57 -13.17 -15.11 -4.89
CA THR A 57 -14.61 -15.31 -5.07
C THR A 57 -15.01 -14.80 -6.44
N SER A 58 -15.77 -15.59 -7.20
CA SER A 58 -16.38 -15.12 -8.45
C SER A 58 -17.34 -13.97 -8.13
N ILE A 59 -17.24 -12.88 -8.88
CA ILE A 59 -18.12 -11.71 -8.73
C ILE A 59 -19.09 -11.57 -9.90
N ARG A 60 -19.18 -12.59 -10.76
CA ARG A 60 -20.03 -12.56 -11.95
C ARG A 60 -21.49 -12.25 -11.62
N GLU A 61 -22.05 -12.87 -10.59
CA GLU A 61 -23.44 -12.65 -10.17
C GLU A 61 -23.66 -11.29 -9.48
N LYS A 62 -22.58 -10.63 -9.06
CA LYS A 62 -22.61 -9.32 -8.36
C LYS A 62 -22.45 -8.15 -9.31
N LEU A 63 -22.07 -8.40 -10.55
CA LEU A 63 -21.96 -7.40 -11.60
C LEU A 63 -23.25 -7.44 -12.43
N GLU A 64 -23.95 -6.31 -12.51
CA GLU A 64 -25.13 -6.21 -13.37
C GLU A 64 -24.69 -6.28 -14.84
N GLY A 65 -25.10 -7.34 -15.54
CA GLY A 65 -24.70 -7.64 -16.92
C GLY A 65 -23.49 -8.57 -17.02
N THR A 66 -23.19 -9.04 -18.24
CA THR A 66 -21.93 -9.73 -18.58
C THR A 66 -20.96 -8.76 -19.25
N PRO A 67 -20.35 -7.79 -18.54
CA PRO A 67 -19.32 -6.97 -19.13
C PRO A 67 -18.07 -7.80 -19.35
N ASP A 68 -17.51 -7.68 -20.54
CA ASP A 68 -16.11 -7.99 -20.82
C ASP A 68 -15.25 -7.12 -19.90
N ILE A 69 -14.69 -7.72 -18.84
CA ILE A 69 -13.89 -7.01 -17.84
C ILE A 69 -12.41 -7.28 -18.07
N GLU A 70 -11.64 -6.21 -18.11
CA GLU A 70 -10.18 -6.30 -18.16
C GLU A 70 -9.63 -6.81 -16.83
N CYS A 71 -8.89 -7.91 -16.86
CA CYS A 71 -8.16 -8.41 -15.71
C CYS A 71 -7.10 -7.39 -15.29
N ARG A 72 -7.17 -6.93 -14.04
CA ARG A 72 -6.23 -5.96 -13.46
C ARG A 72 -4.75 -6.37 -13.58
N ARG A 73 -4.47 -7.68 -13.63
CA ARG A 73 -3.11 -8.23 -13.56
C ARG A 73 -2.47 -8.44 -14.94
N CYS A 74 -3.22 -8.96 -15.89
CA CYS A 74 -2.69 -9.37 -17.20
C CYS A 74 -3.37 -8.67 -18.37
N SER A 75 -4.27 -7.71 -18.09
CA SER A 75 -5.06 -6.98 -19.08
C SER A 75 -5.89 -7.86 -20.03
N THR A 76 -6.01 -9.15 -19.73
CA THR A 76 -6.86 -10.06 -20.51
C THR A 76 -8.32 -9.80 -20.19
N ILE A 77 -9.14 -9.68 -21.23
CA ILE A 77 -10.58 -9.58 -21.09
C ILE A 77 -11.15 -10.91 -20.61
N THR A 78 -11.98 -10.86 -19.56
CA THR A 78 -12.65 -12.03 -18.99
C THR A 78 -14.14 -11.77 -18.79
N ASN A 79 -14.94 -12.81 -19.04
CA ASN A 79 -16.36 -12.87 -18.71
C ASN A 79 -16.63 -13.65 -17.40
N ASN A 80 -15.57 -14.12 -16.74
CA ASN A 80 -15.62 -14.81 -15.46
C ASN A 80 -14.68 -14.11 -14.45
N PRO A 81 -15.04 -12.91 -13.99
CA PRO A 81 -14.20 -12.12 -13.08
C PRO A 81 -14.23 -12.67 -11.65
N TYR A 82 -13.06 -12.68 -11.03
CA TYR A 82 -12.84 -13.02 -9.62
C TYR A 82 -12.29 -11.83 -8.86
N LEU A 83 -12.62 -11.74 -7.56
CA LEU A 83 -11.91 -10.87 -6.62
C LEU A 83 -11.13 -11.71 -5.64
N CYS A 84 -9.90 -11.28 -5.36
CA CYS A 84 -9.20 -11.73 -4.17
C CYS A 84 -9.84 -11.07 -2.94
N SER A 85 -10.43 -11.89 -2.06
CA SER A 85 -11.19 -11.42 -0.90
C SER A 85 -10.33 -10.53 0.00
N THR A 86 -9.12 -10.97 0.36
CA THR A 86 -8.23 -10.21 1.25
C THR A 86 -7.75 -8.90 0.62
N CYS A 87 -7.39 -8.92 -0.67
CA CYS A 87 -6.90 -7.72 -1.35
C CYS A 87 -8.02 -6.72 -1.62
N PHE A 88 -9.23 -7.21 -1.89
CA PHE A 88 -10.43 -6.38 -2.01
C PHE A 88 -10.80 -5.78 -0.66
N HIS A 89 -10.84 -6.57 0.42
CA HIS A 89 -11.09 -6.07 1.78
C HIS A 89 -10.10 -4.97 2.18
N ILE A 90 -8.79 -5.20 2.05
CA ILE A 90 -7.77 -4.19 2.35
C ILE A 90 -7.99 -2.89 1.54
N SER A 91 -8.39 -2.98 0.27
CA SER A 91 -8.64 -1.79 -0.56
C SER A 91 -9.98 -1.10 -0.26
N THR A 92 -10.86 -1.72 0.52
CA THR A 92 -12.23 -1.24 0.79
C THR A 92 -12.50 -0.99 2.28
N ASP A 93 -11.51 -1.21 3.16
CA ASP A 93 -11.58 -0.96 4.61
C ASP A 93 -11.71 0.54 4.99
N HIS A 94 -11.93 1.44 4.02
CA HIS A 94 -11.92 2.89 4.17
C HIS A 94 -13.31 3.56 4.13
N ILE A 95 -14.42 2.81 4.27
CA ILE A 95 -15.78 3.38 4.28
C ILE A 95 -16.08 4.07 5.62
N ASN A 96 -16.88 5.16 5.56
CA ASN A 96 -17.34 5.88 6.73
C ASN A 96 -18.12 4.96 7.70
N VAL A 97 -17.47 4.63 8.80
CA VAL A 97 -18.00 3.76 9.86
C VAL A 97 -19.06 4.44 10.73
N ASP A 98 -19.18 5.77 10.66
CA ASP A 98 -20.20 6.52 11.41
C ASP A 98 -21.60 6.07 11.00
N THR A 99 -21.79 5.76 9.71
CA THR A 99 -23.04 5.23 9.15
C THR A 99 -23.43 3.87 9.74
N PHE A 100 -22.47 3.10 10.27
CA PHE A 100 -22.66 1.76 10.82
C PHE A 100 -22.50 1.70 12.35
N SER A 101 -22.40 2.86 12.99
CA SER A 101 -22.25 2.99 14.43
C SER A 101 -23.62 3.02 15.11
N LEU A 102 -23.99 1.93 15.75
CA LEU A 102 -25.34 1.71 16.28
C LEU A 102 -25.29 1.50 17.80
N CYS A 103 -26.32 1.95 18.52
CA CYS A 103 -26.47 1.58 19.92
C CYS A 103 -26.89 0.12 20.06
N ALA A 104 -26.73 -0.46 21.26
CA ALA A 104 -27.11 -1.84 21.54
C ALA A 104 -28.58 -2.13 21.19
N ASP A 105 -29.49 -1.18 21.45
CA ASP A 105 -30.92 -1.33 21.14
C ASP A 105 -31.15 -1.45 19.62
N CYS A 106 -30.56 -0.56 18.80
CA CYS A 106 -30.67 -0.65 17.33
C CYS A 106 -30.00 -1.90 16.75
N ILE A 107 -28.94 -2.43 17.37
CA ILE A 107 -28.37 -3.72 16.97
C ILE A 107 -29.37 -4.84 17.19
N LEU A 108 -30.02 -4.89 18.35
CA LEU A 108 -30.99 -5.94 18.67
C LEU A 108 -32.25 -5.83 17.80
N ASP A 109 -32.73 -4.61 17.55
CA ASP A 109 -34.00 -4.37 16.84
C ASP A 109 -33.88 -4.52 15.32
N HIS A 110 -32.71 -4.23 14.74
CA HIS A 110 -32.55 -4.11 13.28
C HIS A 110 -31.37 -4.90 12.69
N HIS A 111 -30.40 -5.30 13.51
CA HIS A 111 -29.19 -5.99 13.06
C HIS A 111 -28.93 -7.27 13.88
N SER A 112 -30.00 -7.90 14.34
CA SER A 112 -29.91 -9.14 15.09
C SER A 112 -29.22 -10.22 14.26
N GLY A 113 -28.22 -10.88 14.85
CA GLY A 113 -27.39 -11.88 14.15
C GLY A 113 -26.26 -11.32 13.30
N HIS A 114 -26.10 -9.99 13.18
CA HIS A 114 -24.94 -9.40 12.53
C HIS A 114 -23.69 -9.43 13.43
N GLU A 115 -22.52 -9.52 12.81
CA GLU A 115 -21.22 -9.42 13.47
C GLU A 115 -20.99 -7.98 13.94
N THR A 116 -20.64 -7.78 15.22
CA THR A 116 -20.42 -6.44 15.79
C THR A 116 -19.17 -6.33 16.65
N SER A 117 -18.55 -5.14 16.64
CA SER A 117 -17.41 -4.79 17.51
C SER A 117 -17.72 -3.54 18.35
N LYS A 118 -17.11 -3.39 19.54
CA LYS A 118 -17.26 -2.17 20.33
C LYS A 118 -16.59 -1.00 19.61
N ALA A 119 -17.28 0.14 19.52
CA ALA A 119 -16.70 1.34 18.95
C ALA A 119 -15.40 1.73 19.67
N THR A 120 -15.37 1.73 21.00
CA THR A 120 -14.18 2.15 21.77
C THR A 120 -12.92 1.31 21.58
N GLU A 121 -13.03 0.06 21.09
CA GLU A 121 -11.88 -0.80 20.80
C GLU A 121 -11.31 -0.56 19.37
N ASN A 122 -12.10 0.04 18.47
CA ASN A 122 -11.74 0.39 17.09
C ASN A 122 -11.63 1.90 16.83
N TYR A 123 -11.93 2.76 17.82
CA TYR A 123 -11.99 4.22 17.65
C TYR A 123 -10.70 4.89 18.14
N SER A 124 -9.62 4.65 17.41
CA SER A 124 -8.58 5.67 17.37
C SER A 124 -8.97 6.65 16.27
N ILE A 125 -8.95 7.97 16.53
CA ILE A 125 -9.01 9.05 15.51
C ILE A 125 -8.12 8.71 14.29
N ARG A 126 -7.03 7.97 14.55
CA ARG A 126 -6.13 7.34 13.58
C ARG A 126 -6.85 6.52 12.50
N ILE A 127 -7.81 5.65 12.83
CA ILE A 127 -8.47 4.76 11.86
C ILE A 127 -9.32 5.55 10.85
N SER A 128 -9.91 6.68 11.27
CA SER A 128 -10.66 7.57 10.37
C SER A 128 -9.75 8.55 9.61
N THR A 129 -8.65 8.98 10.24
CA THR A 129 -7.77 10.02 9.68
C THR A 129 -6.76 9.44 8.68
N VAL A 130 -6.19 8.27 8.96
CA VAL A 130 -5.13 7.68 8.11
C VAL A 130 -5.61 7.38 6.69
N PRO A 131 -6.82 6.84 6.43
CA PRO A 131 -7.31 6.65 5.07
C PRO A 131 -7.50 7.96 4.28
N ILE A 132 -7.91 9.04 4.97
CA ILE A 132 -8.06 10.36 4.33
C ILE A 132 -6.67 10.89 3.96
N VAL A 133 -5.72 10.83 4.89
CA VAL A 133 -4.33 11.24 4.66
C VAL A 133 -3.69 10.39 3.57
N GLU A 134 -3.94 9.08 3.54
CA GLU A 134 -3.47 8.17 2.49
C GLU A 134 -3.98 8.60 1.12
N LYS A 135 -5.29 8.80 0.96
CA LYS A 135 -5.87 9.23 -0.33
C LYS A 135 -5.30 10.57 -0.80
N VAL A 136 -5.16 11.52 0.12
CA VAL A 136 -4.58 12.84 -0.19
C VAL A 136 -3.10 12.72 -0.57
N LEU A 137 -2.32 11.98 0.22
CA LEU A 137 -0.89 11.81 0.02
C LEU A 137 -0.59 11.04 -1.27
N LEU A 138 -1.19 9.85 -1.44
CA LEU A 138 -1.02 9.05 -2.64
C LEU A 138 -1.57 9.75 -3.87
N GLY A 139 -2.69 10.48 -3.75
CA GLY A 139 -3.20 11.32 -4.84
C GLY A 139 -2.20 12.39 -5.27
N LYS A 140 -1.58 13.08 -4.31
CA LYS A 140 -0.54 14.09 -4.55
C LYS A 140 0.74 13.48 -5.15
N LEU A 141 1.14 12.30 -4.69
CA LEU A 141 2.29 11.58 -5.24
C LEU A 141 2.01 11.08 -6.66
N SER A 142 0.83 10.51 -6.92
CA SER A 142 0.43 10.05 -8.25
C SER A 142 0.25 11.18 -9.26
N SER A 143 -0.14 12.40 -8.84
CA SER A 143 -0.16 13.55 -9.75
C SER A 143 1.23 13.88 -10.32
N THR A 144 2.29 13.60 -9.57
CA THR A 144 3.68 13.77 -10.07
C THR A 144 4.09 12.69 -11.08
N GLU A 145 3.34 11.59 -11.21
CA GLU A 145 3.63 10.52 -12.17
C GLU A 145 2.92 10.67 -13.52
N LYS A 146 1.86 11.48 -13.58
CA LYS A 146 0.99 11.67 -14.75
C LYS A 146 1.43 12.77 -15.70
N GLU A 147 2.28 13.69 -15.25
CA GLU A 147 2.92 14.64 -16.15
C GLU A 147 3.99 13.88 -16.94
N ASP A 148 4.00 14.04 -18.27
CA ASP A 148 5.05 13.54 -19.17
C ASP A 148 6.45 14.14 -18.84
N GLU A 149 6.55 14.90 -17.76
CA GLU A 149 7.73 15.47 -17.14
C GLU A 149 8.21 14.64 -15.94
N LYS A 150 8.60 13.38 -16.14
CA LYS A 150 9.26 12.62 -15.07
C LYS A 150 10.66 13.19 -14.84
N LYS A 151 10.77 14.24 -14.02
CA LYS A 151 12.05 14.89 -13.72
C LYS A 151 13.02 13.96 -12.99
N CYS A 152 12.55 12.99 -12.20
CA CYS A 152 13.41 11.98 -11.57
C CYS A 152 12.64 10.71 -11.16
N LYS A 153 12.71 9.63 -11.95
CA LYS A 153 11.92 8.41 -11.70
C LYS A 153 12.30 7.68 -10.42
N VAL A 154 13.59 7.56 -10.12
CA VAL A 154 14.06 6.83 -8.93
C VAL A 154 13.67 7.58 -7.65
N ARG A 155 13.71 8.91 -7.64
CA ARG A 155 13.23 9.71 -6.50
C ARG A 155 11.72 9.62 -6.33
N GLN A 156 10.93 9.64 -7.41
CA GLN A 156 9.49 9.40 -7.35
C GLN A 156 9.16 8.02 -6.76
N LEU A 157 9.90 6.97 -7.14
CA LEU A 157 9.77 5.64 -6.55
C LEU A 157 10.05 5.66 -5.05
N ARG A 158 11.14 6.33 -4.61
CA ARG A 158 11.44 6.52 -3.19
C ARG A 158 10.30 7.22 -2.47
N MET A 159 9.75 8.30 -3.02
CA MET A 159 8.65 9.05 -2.43
C MET A 159 7.37 8.20 -2.31
N SER A 160 7.07 7.38 -3.32
CA SER A 160 5.94 6.44 -3.28
C SER A 160 6.10 5.41 -2.15
N ILE A 161 7.30 4.82 -2.00
CA ILE A 161 7.60 3.88 -0.91
C ILE A 161 7.55 4.58 0.45
N THR A 162 8.17 5.74 0.56
CA THR A 162 8.19 6.55 1.79
C THR A 162 6.77 6.91 2.22
N GLY A 163 5.93 7.36 1.28
CA GLY A 163 4.52 7.66 1.56
C GLY A 163 3.73 6.44 2.02
N LYS A 164 3.93 5.28 1.38
CA LYS A 164 3.31 4.02 1.83
C LYS A 164 3.78 3.59 3.21
N GLU A 165 5.06 3.75 3.53
CA GLU A 165 5.60 3.41 4.84
C GLU A 165 5.08 4.37 5.93
N VAL A 166 4.98 5.68 5.65
CA VAL A 166 4.35 6.64 6.57
C VAL A 166 2.91 6.24 6.88
N ILE A 167 2.13 5.90 5.85
CA ILE A 167 0.75 5.44 6.04
C ILE A 167 0.71 4.13 6.81
N TYR A 168 1.59 3.17 6.49
CA TYR A 168 1.70 1.91 7.21
C TYR A 168 2.05 2.13 8.69
N ARG A 169 3.02 2.98 9.01
CA ARG A 169 3.42 3.31 10.39
C ARG A 169 2.36 4.12 11.14
N ALA A 170 1.62 4.96 10.42
CA ALA A 170 0.48 5.69 10.96
C ALA A 170 -0.75 4.79 11.16
N SER A 171 -0.96 3.76 10.32
CA SER A 171 -2.08 2.82 10.37
C SER A 171 -1.83 1.63 11.29
N THR A 172 -0.56 1.27 11.52
CA THR A 172 -0.21 0.06 12.28
C THR A 172 -0.62 0.16 13.74
N HIS A 173 -1.12 -0.97 14.22
CA HIS A 173 -1.47 -1.25 15.61
C HIS A 173 -0.49 -2.27 16.24
N TYR A 174 0.86 -2.10 16.16
CA TYR A 174 1.81 -3.11 16.70
C TYR A 174 3.18 -2.53 17.10
N PRO A 175 4.03 -3.28 17.84
CA PRO A 175 3.78 -3.89 19.15
C PRO A 175 3.80 -2.79 20.21
N LEU A 176 3.02 -2.97 21.26
CA LEU A 176 3.17 -2.14 22.44
C LEU A 176 4.37 -2.66 23.23
N TRP A 177 5.04 -1.81 23.99
CA TRP A 177 5.90 -2.32 25.06
C TRP A 177 5.06 -3.21 25.98
N THR A 178 5.43 -4.47 26.08
CA THR A 178 4.86 -5.42 27.04
C THR A 178 5.79 -5.54 28.25
N GLU A 179 5.32 -6.15 29.32
CA GLU A 179 6.17 -6.46 30.49
C GLU A 179 7.30 -7.43 30.14
N GLU A 180 7.17 -8.22 29.08
CA GLU A 180 8.22 -9.13 28.58
C GLU A 180 9.35 -8.37 27.87
N ASP A 181 9.06 -7.20 27.30
CA ASP A 181 9.98 -6.46 26.42
C ASP A 181 10.57 -5.20 27.06
N CYS A 182 9.95 -4.66 28.12
CA CYS A 182 10.40 -3.47 28.83
C CYS A 182 9.83 -3.38 30.24
N THR A 183 10.69 -3.17 31.23
CA THR A 183 10.30 -3.07 32.64
C THR A 183 9.94 -1.65 33.09
N ASP A 184 10.03 -0.63 32.23
CA ASP A 184 9.62 0.75 32.54
C ASP A 184 8.09 0.88 32.48
N PRO A 185 7.39 1.07 33.63
CA PRO A 185 5.93 1.16 33.68
C PRO A 185 5.34 2.30 32.83
N LYS A 186 6.14 3.33 32.52
CA LYS A 186 5.69 4.46 31.68
C LYS A 186 5.62 4.12 30.21
N LEU A 187 6.37 3.11 29.78
CA LEU A 187 6.48 2.69 28.38
C LEU A 187 5.50 1.56 28.04
N LEU A 188 5.12 0.74 29.01
CA LEU A 188 4.10 -0.32 28.86
C LEU A 188 2.85 0.20 28.15
N GLY A 189 2.38 -0.54 27.14
CA GLY A 189 1.21 -0.15 26.34
C GLY A 189 1.46 0.97 25.33
N ARG A 190 2.69 1.51 25.19
CA ARG A 190 3.03 2.48 24.13
C ARG A 190 3.55 1.79 22.88
N PRO A 191 3.26 2.32 21.66
CA PRO A 191 3.83 1.80 20.42
C PRO A 191 5.37 1.84 20.46
N LYS A 192 6.02 0.77 19.99
CA LYS A 192 7.48 0.73 19.73
C LYS A 192 7.86 1.49 18.44
N ILE A 193 7.29 2.69 18.25
CA ILE A 193 7.66 3.60 17.15
C ILE A 193 8.49 4.71 17.80
N PRO A 194 9.70 5.04 17.28
CA PRO A 194 10.48 6.14 17.80
C PRO A 194 9.64 7.42 17.81
N LYS A 195 9.76 8.18 18.90
CA LYS A 195 9.07 9.46 19.03
C LYS A 195 9.42 10.32 17.81
N ASP A 196 8.41 10.97 17.23
CA ASP A 196 8.52 11.87 16.08
C ASP A 196 8.89 11.22 14.73
N TYR A 197 9.09 9.89 14.66
CA TYR A 197 9.44 9.18 13.42
C TYR A 197 8.51 9.51 12.24
N VAL A 198 7.19 9.38 12.43
CA VAL A 198 6.20 9.68 11.37
C VAL A 198 6.33 11.13 10.89
N GLN A 199 6.59 12.06 11.81
CA GLN A 199 6.75 13.48 11.48
C GLN A 199 8.06 13.74 10.73
N ASN A 200 9.15 13.08 11.12
CA ASN A 200 10.44 13.17 10.45
C ASN A 200 10.39 12.60 9.03
N VAL A 201 9.75 11.44 8.84
CA VAL A 201 9.57 10.85 7.50
C VAL A 201 8.67 11.73 6.62
N LEU A 202 7.60 12.33 7.18
CA LEU A 202 6.78 13.30 6.44
C LEU A 202 7.57 14.56 6.04
N SER A 203 8.39 15.10 6.93
CA SER A 203 9.27 16.24 6.61
C SER A 203 10.28 15.89 5.53
N SER A 204 10.86 14.69 5.58
CA SER A 204 11.74 14.17 4.53
C SER A 204 11.00 14.09 3.19
N LEU A 205 9.78 13.55 3.19
CA LEU A 205 8.95 13.42 1.99
C LEU A 205 8.58 14.78 1.37
N GLU A 206 8.25 15.78 2.20
CA GLU A 206 7.97 17.15 1.76
C GLU A 206 9.20 17.78 1.08
N GLN A 207 10.38 17.67 1.69
CA GLN A 207 11.63 18.17 1.11
C GLN A 207 11.98 17.46 -0.22
N GLN A 208 11.73 16.15 -0.31
CA GLN A 208 11.90 15.38 -1.55
C GLN A 208 10.93 15.84 -2.64
N PHE A 209 9.68 16.13 -2.29
CA PHE A 209 8.67 16.65 -3.20
C PHE A 209 9.09 18.02 -3.75
N ASP A 210 9.49 18.94 -2.87
CA ASP A 210 9.97 20.27 -3.23
C ASP A 210 11.19 20.23 -4.16
N PHE A 211 12.11 19.29 -3.91
CA PHE A 211 13.26 19.09 -4.77
C PHE A 211 12.82 18.78 -6.21
N ILE A 212 11.91 17.81 -6.40
CA ILE A 212 11.41 17.43 -7.72
C ILE A 212 10.71 18.62 -8.40
N GLN A 213 9.88 19.37 -7.67
CA GLN A 213 9.16 20.53 -8.22
C GLN A 213 10.11 21.59 -8.76
N LYS A 214 11.22 21.85 -8.04
CA LYS A 214 12.24 22.86 -8.40
C LYS A 214 13.22 22.41 -9.49
N MET A 215 13.24 21.13 -9.87
CA MET A 215 14.10 20.65 -10.95
C MET A 215 13.71 21.29 -12.29
N THR A 216 14.69 21.80 -13.01
CA THR A 216 14.52 22.40 -14.34
C THR A 216 14.88 21.44 -15.48
N GLU A 217 15.70 20.44 -15.20
CA GLU A 217 16.17 19.45 -16.18
C GLU A 217 15.82 18.01 -15.75
N PRO A 218 15.57 17.09 -16.71
CA PRO A 218 15.38 15.68 -16.40
C PRO A 218 16.65 15.06 -15.79
N CYS A 219 16.47 14.29 -14.72
CA CYS A 219 17.53 13.50 -14.09
C CYS A 219 18.03 12.42 -15.07
N PRO A 220 19.34 12.09 -15.06
CA PRO A 220 19.89 10.99 -15.87
C PRO A 220 19.18 9.64 -15.68
N CYS A 221 18.59 9.40 -14.50
CA CYS A 221 17.83 8.17 -14.23
C CYS A 221 16.60 7.98 -15.13
N VAL A 222 16.13 9.05 -15.80
CA VAL A 222 15.00 9.00 -16.73
C VAL A 222 15.40 8.25 -18.00
N ALA A 223 16.59 8.52 -18.55
CA ALA A 223 17.10 7.77 -19.70
C ALA A 223 17.33 6.29 -19.36
N VAL A 224 17.81 6.01 -18.15
CA VAL A 224 17.94 4.63 -17.64
C VAL A 224 16.56 3.96 -17.52
N TRP A 225 15.56 4.68 -17.02
CA TRP A 225 14.18 4.20 -16.93
C TRP A 225 13.57 3.84 -18.29
N GLU A 226 13.84 4.63 -19.33
CA GLU A 226 13.37 4.30 -20.68
C GLU A 226 13.96 2.98 -21.18
N ASN A 227 15.22 2.69 -20.86
CA ASN A 227 15.84 1.40 -21.16
C ASN A 227 15.23 0.25 -20.34
N VAL A 228 14.94 0.47 -19.05
CA VAL A 228 14.23 -0.51 -18.20
C VAL A 228 12.89 -0.89 -18.82
N LYS A 229 12.10 0.10 -19.29
CA LYS A 229 10.83 -0.17 -20.00
C LYS A 229 11.05 -0.92 -21.30
N ARG A 230 11.96 -0.44 -22.15
CA ARG A 230 12.23 -1.00 -23.48
C ARG A 230 12.68 -2.46 -23.43
N LEU A 231 13.48 -2.82 -22.42
CA LEU A 231 14.04 -4.15 -22.24
C LEU A 231 13.20 -5.05 -21.32
N ASN A 232 12.04 -4.56 -20.85
CA ASN A 232 11.13 -5.29 -19.97
C ASN A 232 11.81 -5.76 -18.65
N ILE A 233 12.65 -4.93 -18.04
CA ILE A 233 13.40 -5.26 -16.82
C ILE A 233 12.51 -5.05 -15.59
N PHE A 234 11.51 -5.92 -15.44
CA PHE A 234 10.54 -5.90 -14.35
C PHE A 234 10.45 -7.27 -13.68
N ASP A 235 10.20 -7.26 -12.36
CA ASP A 235 9.93 -8.47 -11.61
C ASP A 235 8.52 -9.03 -11.87
N ALA A 236 8.20 -10.16 -11.24
CA ALA A 236 6.88 -10.81 -11.38
C ALA A 236 5.69 -9.96 -10.89
N HIS A 237 5.95 -8.83 -10.23
CA HIS A 237 4.97 -7.86 -9.77
C HIS A 237 4.93 -6.59 -10.65
N GLY A 238 5.65 -6.57 -11.78
CA GLY A 238 5.73 -5.42 -12.67
C GLY A 238 6.56 -4.27 -12.10
N SER A 239 7.42 -4.54 -11.12
CA SER A 239 8.25 -3.51 -10.47
C SER A 239 9.70 -3.58 -10.95
N PRO A 240 10.41 -2.44 -11.09
CA PRO A 240 11.81 -2.43 -11.52
C PRO A 240 12.74 -2.82 -10.34
N PRO A 241 13.30 -4.04 -10.32
CA PRO A 241 13.93 -4.59 -9.10
C PRO A 241 15.17 -3.82 -8.65
N HIS A 242 16.03 -3.38 -9.58
CA HIS A 242 17.22 -2.57 -9.27
C HIS A 242 16.84 -1.21 -8.67
N PHE A 243 15.88 -0.50 -9.30
CA PHE A 243 15.42 0.78 -8.77
C PHE A 243 14.75 0.64 -7.41
N LEU A 244 13.96 -0.42 -7.20
CA LEU A 244 13.39 -0.71 -5.88
C LEU A 244 14.47 -0.94 -4.83
N ALA A 245 15.50 -1.74 -5.15
CA ALA A 245 16.60 -1.99 -4.25
C ALA A 245 17.38 -0.70 -3.88
N MET A 246 17.56 0.20 -4.83
CA MET A 246 18.25 1.49 -4.62
C MET A 246 17.50 2.45 -3.69
N VAL A 247 16.17 2.36 -3.64
CA VAL A 247 15.33 3.29 -2.86
C VAL A 247 14.84 2.72 -1.55
N ASN A 248 14.79 1.39 -1.45
CA ASN A 248 14.40 0.68 -0.26
C ASN A 248 15.56 0.76 0.75
N THR A 249 15.72 1.89 1.44
CA THR A 249 16.74 2.18 2.46
C THR A 249 16.09 2.25 3.85
N PRO A 250 16.78 1.87 4.94
CA PRO A 250 16.18 1.81 6.28
C PRO A 250 15.94 3.22 6.84
N ASP A 251 16.73 4.20 6.39
CA ASP A 251 16.64 5.59 6.83
C ASP A 251 15.79 6.43 5.86
N LEU A 252 14.47 6.30 6.02
CA LEU A 252 13.50 7.10 5.28
C LEU A 252 13.40 8.55 5.80
N GLU A 253 13.87 8.80 7.02
CA GLU A 253 13.97 10.14 7.63
C GLU A 253 15.05 10.99 6.94
N LYS A 254 16.07 10.35 6.37
CA LYS A 254 17.13 11.04 5.61
C LYS A 254 16.62 11.70 4.33
N VAL A 255 16.93 12.98 4.19
CA VAL A 255 16.77 13.71 2.94
C VAL A 255 17.99 13.47 2.06
N LEU A 256 17.77 12.88 0.89
CA LEU A 256 18.79 12.70 -0.13
C LEU A 256 18.97 13.98 -0.95
N ASP A 257 20.22 14.47 -1.00
CA ASP A 257 20.65 15.62 -1.78
C ASP A 257 20.71 15.34 -3.29
N ARG A 258 20.83 14.06 -3.68
CA ARG A 258 20.96 13.61 -5.08
C ARG A 258 20.06 12.42 -5.41
N CYS A 259 19.93 12.09 -6.69
CA CYS A 259 19.13 10.94 -7.13
C CYS A 259 19.65 9.65 -6.48
N PRO A 260 18.80 8.72 -6.00
CA PRO A 260 19.27 7.47 -5.43
C PRO A 260 20.14 6.63 -6.39
N LEU A 261 19.94 6.78 -7.71
CA LEU A 261 20.81 6.17 -8.72
C LEU A 261 22.27 6.63 -8.63
N GLU A 262 22.52 7.84 -8.12
CA GLU A 262 23.84 8.48 -8.07
C GLU A 262 24.46 8.46 -6.67
N LEU A 263 23.89 7.67 -5.74
CA LEU A 263 24.48 7.46 -4.41
C LEU A 263 25.57 6.39 -4.49
N GLU A 264 26.68 6.62 -3.78
CA GLU A 264 27.80 5.65 -3.74
C GLU A 264 27.37 4.30 -3.18
N GLU A 265 26.48 4.29 -2.18
CA GLU A 265 25.92 3.07 -1.60
C GLU A 265 25.14 2.24 -2.63
N ASN A 266 24.72 2.81 -3.75
CA ASN A 266 23.96 2.15 -4.82
C ASN A 266 24.81 1.83 -6.05
N ARG A 267 26.13 2.02 -5.99
CA ARG A 267 27.05 1.84 -7.13
C ARG A 267 26.97 0.44 -7.73
N GLU A 268 27.09 -0.60 -6.92
CA GLU A 268 27.03 -1.99 -7.41
C GLU A 268 25.70 -2.30 -8.10
N LEU A 269 24.58 -1.83 -7.53
CA LEU A 269 23.25 -2.00 -8.14
C LEU A 269 23.13 -1.23 -9.45
N LYS A 270 23.77 -0.07 -9.56
CA LYS A 270 23.82 0.72 -10.79
C LYS A 270 24.61 -0.03 -11.85
N GLU A 271 25.78 -0.55 -11.51
CA GLU A 271 26.64 -1.32 -12.41
C GLU A 271 25.92 -2.57 -12.93
N GLN A 272 25.29 -3.36 -12.04
CA GLN A 272 24.48 -4.53 -12.43
C GLN A 272 23.34 -4.16 -13.39
N LEU A 273 22.62 -3.07 -13.12
CA LEU A 273 21.55 -2.60 -13.99
C LEU A 273 22.08 -2.19 -15.37
N MET A 274 23.22 -1.48 -15.41
CA MET A 274 23.82 -1.05 -16.66
C MET A 274 24.31 -2.23 -17.48
N GLU A 275 24.90 -3.26 -16.87
CA GLU A 275 25.28 -4.51 -17.56
C GLU A 275 24.08 -5.20 -18.21
N VAL A 276 22.94 -5.28 -17.51
CA VAL A 276 21.69 -5.82 -18.08
C VAL A 276 21.23 -4.97 -19.26
N ILE A 277 21.30 -3.65 -19.15
CA ILE A 277 20.89 -2.73 -20.23
C ILE A 277 21.83 -2.84 -21.44
N GLU A 278 23.13 -2.97 -21.22
CA GLU A 278 24.17 -3.07 -22.24
C GLU A 278 24.09 -4.37 -23.05
N ARG A 279 23.66 -5.48 -22.43
CA ARG A 279 23.32 -6.71 -23.16
C ARG A 279 22.22 -6.48 -24.20
N GLY A 280 21.32 -5.52 -23.95
CA GLY A 280 20.31 -5.09 -24.91
C GLY A 280 19.20 -6.12 -25.20
N GLU A 281 19.15 -7.22 -24.45
CA GLU A 281 18.18 -8.30 -24.60
C GLU A 281 16.85 -7.92 -23.93
N VAL A 282 15.74 -8.09 -24.67
CA VAL A 282 14.40 -7.90 -24.10
C VAL A 282 14.05 -9.15 -23.29
N LEU A 283 13.82 -8.98 -21.99
CA LEU A 283 13.51 -10.09 -21.11
C LEU A 283 12.09 -10.60 -21.36
N THR A 284 11.97 -11.90 -21.64
CA THR A 284 10.68 -12.60 -21.82
C THR A 284 10.14 -13.20 -20.53
N GLU A 285 11.02 -13.44 -19.56
CA GLU A 285 10.69 -13.90 -18.22
C GLU A 285 10.89 -12.76 -17.21
N PRO A 286 10.15 -12.77 -16.08
CA PRO A 286 10.31 -11.74 -15.06
C PRO A 286 11.74 -11.71 -14.51
N HIS A 287 12.29 -10.51 -14.36
CA HIS A 287 13.60 -10.33 -13.78
C HIS A 287 13.60 -10.70 -12.30
N GLU A 288 14.72 -11.24 -11.82
CA GLU A 288 14.85 -11.64 -10.43
C GLU A 288 14.69 -10.43 -9.48
N LYS A 289 14.00 -10.66 -8.36
CA LYS A 289 13.81 -9.64 -7.35
C LYS A 289 15.10 -9.48 -6.52
N ILE A 290 15.57 -8.25 -6.41
CA ILE A 290 16.77 -7.92 -5.63
C ILE A 290 16.34 -7.52 -4.22
N PHE A 291 16.89 -8.21 -3.21
CA PHE A 291 16.65 -7.93 -1.81
C PHE A 291 17.88 -7.27 -1.19
N ARG A 292 17.68 -6.14 -0.50
CA ARG A 292 18.65 -5.62 0.46
C ARG A 292 18.28 -6.11 1.85
N TYR A 293 19.14 -6.91 2.44
CA TYR A 293 19.09 -7.22 3.86
C TYR A 293 19.74 -6.06 4.61
N TYR A 294 18.94 -5.36 5.41
CA TYR A 294 19.48 -4.43 6.39
C TYR A 294 19.66 -5.19 7.69
N ASP A 295 20.87 -5.18 8.24
CA ASP A 295 21.12 -5.73 9.58
C ASP A 295 20.26 -4.94 10.58
N LEU A 296 19.18 -5.57 11.06
CA LEU A 296 18.29 -5.05 12.11
C LEU A 296 18.98 -4.94 13.49
N GLN A 297 20.31 -5.03 13.56
CA GLN A 297 21.08 -5.07 14.80
C GLN A 297 21.24 -3.70 15.50
N THR A 298 20.60 -2.64 15.02
CA THR A 298 20.67 -1.30 15.63
C THR A 298 19.30 -0.62 15.72
N PHE A 299 18.41 -1.19 16.52
CA PHE A 299 17.29 -0.46 17.14
C PHE A 299 17.06 -0.96 18.57
#